data_AF-A0A4P9VPF2-F1
#
_entry.id   AF-A0A4P9VPF2-F1
#
_cell.length_a   1.000
_cell.length_b   1.000
_cell.length_c   1.000
_cell.angle_alpha   90.00
_cell.angle_beta   90.00
_cell.angle_gamma   90.00
#
_symmetry.space_group_name_H-M   'P 1'
#
loop_
_entity.id
_entity.type
_entity.pdbx_description
1 polymer ?
#
loop_
_entity_poly.entity_id
_entity_poly.type
_entity_poly.pdbx_seq_one_letter_code
_entity_poly.pdbx_strand_id
1 'polypeptide(L)'
;MPARVPMIEAYNNLLKLESFISATQQFEALVVYLASQGACLEQHGNIEQYLQTAGNELLRRLLQGHLDHRATHERPRQSVTGADGIRRTYCRQSVPRRLATVFGEVTVTRHAYQKRGHHSLYPMDQELNLSADKYSDGLRQRVAIESSKSSFDETVRSIAFNTGGAVPKRQSMQLVTKAAIDFEAFYQTRADQKESTSNLLVITTDAKGIVMHKEDLRETTKQAAAKQQHKLKSRLSPGEKANRKRMARVASVYTTPCFERTPEQIIRSNKAHNVKRPSITNKRIWASVERSSEQVIQEAMEEAIRRDPDQQRDWVVLVDGETSQLASIEAELKA
;
A
#
# COMPACT_ATOMS: atom_id res chain seq x y z
N MET A 1 -22.95 49.15 -14.96
CA MET A 1 -23.49 48.13 -14.04
C MET A 1 -22.61 46.88 -14.13
N PRO A 2 -21.60 46.69 -13.28
CA PRO A 2 -20.92 45.40 -13.23
C PRO A 2 -21.62 44.53 -12.18
N ALA A 3 -22.17 43.40 -12.63
CA ALA A 3 -22.75 42.39 -11.76
C ALA A 3 -21.66 41.80 -10.83
N ARG A 4 -21.61 42.30 -9.59
CA ARG A 4 -20.78 41.80 -8.50
C ARG A 4 -21.63 41.03 -7.49
N VAL A 5 -22.23 39.90 -7.86
CA VAL A 5 -22.84 38.98 -6.87
C VAL A 5 -22.84 37.53 -7.40
N PRO A 6 -21.70 36.81 -7.34
CA PRO A 6 -21.80 35.36 -7.09
C PRO A 6 -21.00 34.90 -5.85
N MET A 7 -19.92 35.61 -5.48
CA MET A 7 -19.04 35.23 -4.37
C MET A 7 -19.67 35.41 -2.99
N ILE A 8 -20.47 36.47 -2.80
CA ILE A 8 -21.09 36.79 -1.51
C ILE A 8 -22.20 35.78 -1.16
N GLU A 9 -22.95 35.29 -2.14
CA GLU A 9 -23.99 34.26 -1.93
C GLU A 9 -23.40 32.89 -1.60
N ALA A 10 -22.30 32.48 -2.25
CA ALA A 10 -21.61 31.24 -1.92
C ALA A 10 -21.01 31.28 -0.51
N TYR A 11 -20.41 32.41 -0.13
CA TYR A 11 -19.85 32.64 1.22
C TYR A 11 -20.95 32.65 2.31
N ASN A 12 -22.09 33.30 2.06
CA ASN A 12 -23.24 33.28 2.96
C ASN A 12 -23.90 31.90 3.08
N ASN A 13 -23.84 31.06 2.04
CA ASN A 13 -24.35 29.68 2.09
C ASN A 13 -23.36 28.71 2.78
N LEU A 14 -22.05 28.94 2.68
CA LEU A 14 -21.03 28.22 3.46
C LEU A 14 -21.13 28.53 4.96
N LEU A 15 -21.43 29.78 5.32
CA LEU A 15 -21.72 30.18 6.71
C LEU A 15 -22.97 29.51 7.30
N LYS A 16 -23.89 28.98 6.47
CA LYS A 16 -25.05 28.21 6.93
C LYS A 16 -24.74 26.75 7.27
N LEU A 17 -23.59 26.22 6.84
CA LEU A 17 -23.15 24.88 7.20
C LEU A 17 -22.20 24.98 8.40
N GLU A 18 -22.77 25.01 9.61
CA GLU A 18 -22.03 25.14 10.88
C GLU A 18 -20.81 24.23 10.97
N SER A 19 -20.90 23.02 10.41
CA SER A 19 -19.81 22.04 10.38
C SER A 19 -18.53 22.53 9.68
N PHE A 20 -18.60 23.50 8.77
CA PHE A 20 -17.44 23.99 8.00
C PHE A 20 -16.86 25.32 8.48
N ILE A 21 -17.41 25.94 9.54
CA ILE A 21 -16.96 27.25 10.04
C ILE A 21 -15.44 27.26 10.31
N SER A 22 -14.92 26.21 10.96
CA SER A 22 -13.50 26.11 11.29
C SER A 22 -12.60 26.09 10.04
N ALA A 23 -13.05 25.43 8.96
CA ALA A 23 -12.32 25.39 7.69
C ALA A 23 -12.36 26.74 6.98
N THR A 24 -13.52 27.41 6.97
CA THR A 24 -13.68 28.76 6.40
C THR A 24 -12.78 29.77 7.09
N GLN A 25 -12.73 29.77 8.44
CA GLN A 25 -11.83 30.62 9.22
C GLN A 25 -10.35 30.36 8.88
N GLN A 26 -9.97 29.09 8.67
CA GLN A 26 -8.59 28.75 8.29
C GLN A 26 -8.24 29.25 6.90
N PHE A 27 -9.17 29.15 5.95
CA PHE A 27 -9.00 29.67 4.60
C PHE A 27 -8.86 31.19 4.59
N GLU A 28 -9.70 31.89 5.35
CA GLU A 28 -9.58 33.35 5.50
C GLU A 28 -8.25 33.76 6.11
N ALA A 29 -7.82 33.09 7.18
CA ALA A 29 -6.53 33.36 7.82
C ALA A 29 -5.36 33.18 6.83
N LEU A 30 -5.39 32.13 6.01
CA LEU A 30 -4.44 31.90 4.92
C LEU A 30 -4.40 33.09 3.96
N VAL A 31 -5.55 33.51 3.43
CA VAL A 31 -5.64 34.61 2.46
C VAL A 31 -5.18 35.93 3.08
N VAL A 32 -5.57 36.22 4.31
CA VAL A 32 -5.17 37.44 5.04
C VAL A 32 -3.65 37.48 5.23
N TYR A 33 -3.03 36.37 5.62
CA TYR A 33 -1.57 36.32 5.75
C TYR A 33 -0.87 36.52 4.40
N LEU A 34 -1.30 35.83 3.35
CA LEU A 34 -0.69 35.94 2.01
C LEU A 34 -0.83 37.34 1.41
N ALA A 35 -1.88 38.07 1.76
CA ALA A 35 -2.09 39.47 1.36
C ALA A 35 -1.39 40.49 2.28
N SER A 36 -0.73 40.03 3.35
CA SER A 36 -0.07 40.92 4.30
C SER A 36 1.26 41.46 3.75
N GLN A 37 1.65 42.65 4.20
CA GLN A 37 2.95 43.22 3.87
C GLN A 37 4.11 42.32 4.33
N GLY A 38 3.94 41.62 5.47
CA GLY A 38 4.93 40.66 5.96
C GLY A 38 5.20 39.56 4.94
N ALA A 39 4.16 38.90 4.44
CA ALA A 39 4.29 37.86 3.42
C ALA A 39 4.90 38.38 2.11
N CYS A 40 4.59 39.62 1.70
CA CYS A 40 5.21 40.24 0.52
C CYS A 40 6.73 40.43 0.64
N LEU A 41 7.26 40.48 1.87
CA LEU A 41 8.70 40.62 2.14
C LEU A 41 9.41 39.28 2.32
N GLU A 42 8.66 38.17 2.39
CA GLU A 42 9.23 36.84 2.53
C GLU A 42 9.73 36.28 1.20
N GLN A 43 10.74 35.41 1.28
CA GLN A 43 11.19 34.64 0.12
C GLN A 43 10.15 33.57 -0.23
N HIS A 44 10.05 33.24 -1.53
CA HIS A 44 9.07 32.26 -2.02
C HIS A 44 9.11 30.93 -1.26
N GLY A 45 10.29 30.43 -0.88
CA GLY A 45 10.42 29.17 -0.12
C GLY A 45 9.76 29.20 1.27
N ASN A 46 9.77 30.35 1.95
CA ASN A 46 9.07 30.47 3.23
C ASN A 46 7.54 30.47 3.04
N ILE A 47 7.06 31.14 1.98
CA ILE A 47 5.64 31.13 1.60
C ILE A 47 5.19 29.71 1.24
N GLU A 48 6.00 28.95 0.50
CA GLU A 48 5.73 27.54 0.20
C GLU A 48 5.63 26.69 1.48
N GLN A 49 6.58 26.82 2.40
CA GLN A 49 6.57 26.07 3.66
C GLN A 49 5.36 26.42 4.55
N TYR A 50 5.01 27.71 4.60
CA TYR A 50 3.79 28.17 5.28
C TYR A 50 2.54 27.55 4.64
N LEU A 51 2.40 27.65 3.32
CA LEU A 51 1.26 27.10 2.57
C LEU A 51 1.14 25.59 2.72
N GLN A 52 2.25 24.86 2.70
CA GLN A 52 2.27 23.41 2.95
C GLN A 52 1.64 23.09 4.31
N THR A 53 2.06 23.81 5.36
CA THR A 53 1.61 23.55 6.73
C THR A 53 0.16 24.00 6.95
N ALA A 54 -0.13 25.26 6.66
CA ALA A 54 -1.43 25.87 6.91
C ALA A 54 -2.50 25.39 5.91
N GLY A 55 -2.11 25.02 4.69
CA GLY A 55 -2.96 24.36 3.71
C GLY A 55 -3.32 22.92 4.11
N ASN A 56 -2.38 22.14 4.66
CA ASN A 56 -2.70 20.84 5.24
C ASN A 56 -3.70 20.95 6.39
N GLU A 57 -3.56 21.96 7.26
CA GLU A 57 -4.52 22.22 8.33
C GLU A 57 -5.91 22.59 7.78
N LEU A 58 -5.98 23.37 6.70
CA LEU A 58 -7.25 23.63 6.00
C LEU A 58 -7.90 22.33 5.51
N LEU A 59 -7.15 21.46 4.83
CA LEU A 59 -7.66 20.17 4.35
C LEU A 59 -8.14 19.26 5.50
N ARG A 60 -7.41 19.26 6.63
CA ARG A 60 -7.82 18.54 7.84
C ARG A 60 -9.16 19.05 8.38
N ARG A 61 -9.35 20.37 8.45
CA ARG A 61 -10.59 20.99 8.92
C ARG A 61 -11.76 20.78 7.96
N LEU A 62 -11.52 20.77 6.65
CA LEU A 62 -12.53 20.40 5.66
C LEU A 62 -13.00 18.95 5.85
N LEU A 63 -12.07 18.02 6.09
CA LEU A 63 -12.44 16.63 6.39
C LEU A 63 -13.19 16.52 7.73
N GLN A 64 -12.76 17.24 8.76
CA GLN A 64 -13.49 17.30 10.04
C GLN A 64 -14.92 17.81 9.83
N GLY A 65 -15.10 18.92 9.12
CA GLY A 65 -16.41 19.48 8.83
C GLY A 65 -17.31 18.54 8.02
N HIS A 66 -16.74 17.79 7.07
CA HIS A 66 -17.49 16.74 6.36
C HIS A 66 -17.99 15.64 7.31
N LEU A 67 -17.13 15.17 8.22
CA LEU A 67 -17.50 14.13 9.19
C LEU A 67 -18.53 14.64 10.20
N ASP A 68 -18.40 15.89 10.66
CA ASP A 68 -19.37 16.52 11.55
C ASP A 68 -20.71 16.73 10.85
N HIS A 69 -20.70 17.13 9.59
CA HIS A 69 -21.92 17.22 8.78
C HIS A 69 -22.58 15.85 8.63
N ARG A 70 -21.82 14.77 8.40
CA ARG A 70 -22.37 13.41 8.39
C ARG A 70 -22.94 13.01 9.76
N ALA A 71 -22.29 13.40 10.85
CA ALA A 71 -22.75 13.10 12.20
C ALA A 71 -24.10 13.79 12.52
N THR A 72 -24.28 15.06 12.14
CA THR A 72 -25.55 15.78 12.35
C THR A 72 -26.70 15.24 11.51
N HIS A 73 -26.39 14.57 10.39
CA HIS A 73 -27.38 13.95 9.51
C HIS A 73 -27.58 12.45 9.78
N GLU A 74 -26.85 11.86 10.74
CA GLU A 74 -27.06 10.47 11.14
C GLU A 74 -28.40 10.33 11.85
N ARG A 75 -29.36 9.65 11.21
CA ARG A 75 -30.66 9.37 11.84
C ARG A 75 -30.55 8.18 12.79
N PRO A 76 -30.96 8.30 14.07
CA PRO A 76 -31.05 7.16 14.97
C PRO A 76 -31.98 6.09 14.40
N ARG A 77 -31.53 4.83 14.46
CA ARG A 77 -32.30 3.66 14.07
C ARG A 77 -33.00 3.11 15.31
N GLN A 78 -34.17 2.49 15.14
CA GLN A 78 -34.87 1.84 16.26
C GLN A 78 -34.06 0.66 16.83
N SER A 79 -33.37 -0.08 15.96
CA SER A 79 -32.49 -1.17 16.35
C SER A 79 -31.50 -1.52 15.24
N VAL A 80 -30.37 -2.12 15.62
CA VAL A 80 -29.38 -2.68 14.69
C VAL A 80 -29.11 -4.13 15.06
N THR A 81 -29.15 -5.01 14.05
CA THR A 81 -28.79 -6.42 14.20
C THR A 81 -27.44 -6.65 13.56
N GLY A 82 -26.50 -7.24 14.32
CA GLY A 82 -25.17 -7.57 13.82
C GLY A 82 -25.12 -8.90 13.09
N ALA A 83 -23.95 -9.23 12.55
CA ALA A 83 -23.67 -10.56 11.99
C ALA A 83 -23.78 -11.68 13.05
N ASP A 84 -23.76 -11.33 14.33
CA ASP A 84 -24.01 -12.22 15.47
C ASP A 84 -25.49 -12.55 15.69
N GLY A 85 -26.40 -12.04 14.84
CA GLY A 85 -27.85 -12.22 14.96
C GLY A 85 -28.48 -11.46 16.14
N ILE A 86 -27.68 -10.70 16.90
CA ILE A 86 -28.14 -10.04 18.11
C ILE A 86 -28.69 -8.64 17.79
N ARG A 87 -29.98 -8.47 18.05
CA ARG A 87 -30.66 -7.18 17.96
C ARG A 87 -30.28 -6.26 19.13
N ARG A 88 -29.77 -5.07 18.83
CA ARG A 88 -29.38 -4.02 19.77
C ARG A 88 -30.37 -2.86 19.67
N THR A 89 -31.02 -2.52 20.78
CA THR A 89 -32.09 -1.52 20.83
C THR A 89 -31.70 -0.24 21.55
N TYR A 90 -30.67 -0.28 22.42
CA TYR A 90 -30.18 0.91 23.08
C TYR A 90 -29.19 1.65 22.17
N CYS A 91 -29.46 2.93 21.90
CA CYS A 91 -28.63 3.78 21.06
C CYS A 91 -28.03 4.91 21.89
N ARG A 92 -26.71 4.89 22.09
CA ARG A 92 -25.95 6.02 22.63
C ARG A 92 -25.51 6.91 21.48
N GLN A 93 -25.95 8.17 21.50
CA GLN A 93 -25.62 9.14 20.45
C GLN A 93 -24.25 9.80 20.67
N SER A 94 -23.71 10.40 19.61
CA SER A 94 -22.51 11.24 19.63
C SER A 94 -21.28 10.61 20.29
N VAL A 95 -20.97 9.37 19.94
CA VAL A 95 -19.77 8.67 20.42
C VAL A 95 -18.58 9.02 19.51
N PRO A 96 -17.53 9.65 20.04
CA PRO A 96 -16.38 10.06 19.24
C PRO A 96 -15.37 8.92 19.06
N ARG A 97 -14.67 8.95 17.93
CA ARG A 97 -13.49 8.11 17.65
C ARG A 97 -12.45 8.93 16.90
N ARG A 98 -11.18 8.78 17.29
CA ARG A 98 -10.06 9.38 16.56
C ARG A 98 -9.75 8.60 15.29
N LEU A 99 -9.52 9.32 14.19
CA LEU A 99 -9.08 8.80 12.91
C LEU A 99 -7.87 9.62 12.45
N ALA A 100 -6.71 8.97 12.35
CA ALA A 100 -5.50 9.52 11.76
C ALA A 100 -5.57 9.39 10.23
N THR A 101 -5.48 10.52 9.54
CA THR A 101 -5.62 10.60 8.08
C THR A 101 -4.37 11.19 7.44
N VAL A 102 -4.34 11.24 6.11
CA VAL A 102 -3.27 11.92 5.35
C VAL A 102 -3.23 13.43 5.60
N PHE A 103 -4.31 14.04 6.09
CA PHE A 103 -4.36 15.48 6.43
C PHE A 103 -4.10 15.73 7.92
N GLY A 104 -4.09 14.68 8.75
CA GLY A 104 -3.96 14.78 10.20
C GLY A 104 -5.07 14.04 10.96
N GLU A 105 -5.03 14.14 12.30
CA GLU A 105 -6.02 13.50 13.17
C GLU A 105 -7.35 14.28 13.13
N VAL A 106 -8.44 13.55 12.91
CA VAL A 106 -9.83 14.04 12.93
C VAL A 106 -10.66 13.16 13.87
N THR A 107 -11.85 13.64 14.22
CA THR A 107 -12.81 12.90 15.05
C THR A 107 -14.01 12.49 14.22
N VAL A 108 -14.32 11.19 14.22
CA VAL A 108 -15.55 10.61 13.70
C VAL A 108 -16.54 10.49 14.85
N THR A 109 -17.59 11.29 14.83
CA THR A 109 -18.71 11.23 15.80
C THR A 109 -19.85 10.41 15.23
N ARG A 110 -20.35 9.43 15.99
CA ARG A 110 -21.34 8.46 15.47
C ARG A 110 -22.22 7.86 16.55
N HIS A 111 -23.31 7.19 16.16
CA HIS A 111 -24.16 6.44 17.06
C HIS A 111 -23.60 5.06 17.42
N ALA A 112 -23.76 4.66 18.68
CA ALA A 112 -23.38 3.35 19.20
C ALA A 112 -24.62 2.56 19.64
N TYR A 113 -24.85 1.41 19.01
CA TYR A 113 -25.94 0.51 19.34
C TYR A 113 -25.44 -0.58 20.27
N GLN A 114 -26.11 -0.77 21.41
CA GLN A 114 -25.60 -1.61 22.50
C GLN A 114 -26.66 -2.61 22.99
N LYS A 115 -26.16 -3.70 23.57
CA LYS A 115 -26.91 -4.67 24.36
C LYS A 115 -26.00 -5.21 25.46
N ARG A 116 -26.53 -5.37 26.68
CA ARG A 116 -25.76 -5.89 27.81
C ARG A 116 -25.12 -7.24 27.46
N GLY A 117 -23.83 -7.39 27.78
CA GLY A 117 -23.07 -8.60 27.50
C GLY A 117 -22.54 -8.74 26.07
N HIS A 118 -22.75 -7.75 25.19
CA HIS A 118 -22.35 -7.83 23.78
C HIS A 118 -21.60 -6.57 23.33
N HIS A 119 -20.74 -6.72 22.32
CA HIS A 119 -20.03 -5.61 21.69
C HIS A 119 -21.00 -4.61 21.06
N SER A 120 -20.64 -3.32 21.11
CA SER A 120 -21.42 -2.25 20.49
C SER A 120 -21.22 -2.25 18.96
N LEU A 121 -22.26 -1.88 18.21
CA LEU A 121 -22.20 -1.69 16.77
C LEU A 121 -22.25 -0.21 16.42
N TYR A 122 -21.54 0.13 15.34
CA TYR A 122 -21.35 1.49 14.88
C TYR A 122 -21.63 1.55 13.38
N PRO A 123 -22.89 1.70 12.94
CA PRO A 123 -23.22 1.66 11.51
C PRO A 123 -22.43 2.63 10.65
N MET A 124 -22.17 3.83 11.15
CA MET A 124 -21.36 4.82 10.44
C MET A 124 -19.93 4.33 10.16
N ASP A 125 -19.34 3.50 11.02
CA ASP A 125 -18.01 2.94 10.75
C ASP A 125 -18.03 2.04 9.50
N GLN A 126 -19.09 1.27 9.30
CA GLN A 126 -19.25 0.45 8.09
C GLN A 126 -19.52 1.30 6.84
N GLU A 127 -20.37 2.31 6.95
CA GLU A 127 -20.67 3.22 5.82
C GLU A 127 -19.45 4.02 5.36
N LEU A 128 -18.56 4.35 6.29
CA LEU A 128 -17.28 5.01 6.01
C LEU A 128 -16.17 4.01 5.66
N ASN A 129 -16.46 2.71 5.67
CA ASN A 129 -15.49 1.62 5.52
C ASN A 129 -14.26 1.78 6.45
N LEU A 130 -14.50 2.24 7.69
CA LEU A 130 -13.42 2.46 8.64
C LEU A 130 -12.86 1.12 9.10
N SER A 131 -11.53 1.08 9.11
CA SER A 131 -10.79 -0.03 9.65
C SER A 131 -11.01 -0.20 11.16
N ALA A 132 -10.50 -1.27 11.78
CA ALA A 132 -10.60 -1.45 13.23
C ALA A 132 -9.62 -0.58 14.04
N ASP A 133 -8.49 -0.18 13.45
CA ASP A 133 -7.51 0.71 14.09
C ASP A 133 -7.74 2.17 13.69
N LYS A 134 -6.94 3.10 14.22
CA LYS A 134 -7.20 4.53 13.99
C LYS A 134 -6.72 5.05 12.64
N TYR A 135 -6.12 4.24 11.77
CA TYR A 135 -5.48 4.74 10.54
C TYR A 135 -6.43 4.63 9.34
N SER A 136 -6.56 5.72 8.58
CA SER A 136 -7.36 5.73 7.35
C SER A 136 -6.67 4.96 6.23
N ASP A 137 -7.44 4.49 5.24
CA ASP A 137 -6.91 3.72 4.11
C ASP A 137 -5.90 4.51 3.28
N GLY A 138 -6.11 5.81 3.10
CA GLY A 138 -5.13 6.68 2.43
C GLY A 138 -3.78 6.69 3.16
N LEU A 139 -3.77 6.74 4.49
CA LEU A 139 -2.52 6.73 5.26
C LEU A 139 -1.87 5.34 5.24
N ARG A 140 -2.67 4.28 5.32
CA ARG A 140 -2.22 2.89 5.19
C ARG A 140 -1.55 2.62 3.84
N GLN A 141 -2.17 3.09 2.76
CA GLN A 141 -1.62 3.00 1.41
C GLN A 141 -0.27 3.69 1.31
N ARG A 142 -0.13 4.91 1.87
CA ARG A 142 1.14 5.63 1.88
C ARG A 142 2.21 4.88 2.66
N VAL A 143 1.88 4.35 3.84
CA VAL A 143 2.83 3.54 4.62
C VAL A 143 3.30 2.32 3.82
N ALA A 144 2.39 1.60 3.16
CA ALA A 144 2.75 0.45 2.33
C ALA A 144 3.70 0.84 1.18
N ILE A 145 3.37 1.89 0.44
CA ILE A 145 4.19 2.40 -0.68
C ILE A 145 5.57 2.88 -0.20
N GLU A 146 5.64 3.62 0.90
CA GLU A 146 6.91 4.16 1.39
C GLU A 146 7.79 3.08 2.02
N SER A 147 7.20 2.08 2.67
CA SER A 147 7.91 0.92 3.22
C SER A 147 8.50 0.00 2.15
N SER A 148 7.93 -0.03 0.95
CA SER A 148 8.48 -0.83 -0.15
C SER A 148 9.72 -0.20 -0.79
N LYS A 149 9.99 1.08 -0.50
CA LYS A 149 11.10 1.85 -1.09
C LYS A 149 12.30 1.95 -0.15
N SER A 150 12.07 2.00 1.16
CA SER A 150 13.11 2.33 2.14
C SER A 150 12.86 1.65 3.50
N SER A 151 13.77 1.87 4.45
CA SER A 151 13.65 1.37 5.82
C SER A 151 12.42 1.95 6.53
N PHE A 152 11.90 1.24 7.54
CA PHE A 152 10.77 1.73 8.33
C PHE A 152 11.03 3.06 9.06
N ASP A 153 12.28 3.36 9.45
CA ASP A 153 12.59 4.67 10.05
C ASP A 153 12.42 5.78 9.02
N GLU A 154 12.85 5.53 7.78
CA GLU A 154 12.66 6.47 6.69
C GLU A 154 11.19 6.55 6.25
N THR A 155 10.45 5.44 6.28
CA THR A 155 8.99 5.46 6.08
C THR A 155 8.31 6.38 7.09
N VAL A 156 8.65 6.30 8.38
CA VAL A 156 8.06 7.16 9.41
C VAL A 156 8.37 8.64 9.12
N ARG A 157 9.61 8.96 8.76
CA ARG A 157 10.01 10.33 8.38
C ARG A 157 9.27 10.81 7.13
N SER A 158 9.24 10.00 6.07
CA SER A 158 8.57 10.32 4.80
C SER A 158 7.08 10.58 5.01
N ILE A 159 6.41 9.78 5.85
CA ILE A 159 4.98 9.98 6.17
C ILE A 159 4.77 11.28 6.93
N ALA A 160 5.58 11.56 7.96
CA ALA A 160 5.46 12.79 8.74
C ALA A 160 5.80 14.05 7.91
N PHE A 161 6.68 13.92 6.91
CA PHE A 161 7.08 15.03 6.04
C PHE A 161 6.04 15.31 4.95
N ASN A 162 5.52 14.26 4.29
CA ASN A 162 4.66 14.40 3.13
C ASN A 162 3.16 14.42 3.45
N THR A 163 2.77 14.22 4.71
CA THR A 163 1.37 14.15 5.14
C THR A 163 1.18 14.87 6.47
N GLY A 164 -0.06 15.25 6.80
CA GLY A 164 -0.40 15.73 8.14
C GLY A 164 -0.55 14.59 9.17
N GLY A 165 -0.47 13.34 8.74
CA GLY A 165 -0.60 12.15 9.59
C GLY A 165 0.74 11.66 10.14
N ALA A 166 0.67 10.91 11.25
CA ALA A 166 1.83 10.26 11.84
C ALA A 166 1.53 8.80 12.18
N VAL A 167 2.43 7.90 11.77
CA VAL A 167 2.36 6.48 12.08
C VAL A 167 3.71 6.07 12.68
N PRO A 168 3.77 5.73 13.98
CA PRO A 168 5.02 5.28 14.59
C PRO A 168 5.48 3.94 14.01
N LYS A 169 6.79 3.67 14.09
CA LYS A 169 7.46 2.52 13.47
C LYS A 169 6.73 1.19 13.67
N ARG A 170 6.36 0.87 14.92
CA ARG A 170 5.69 -0.38 15.28
C ARG A 170 4.36 -0.53 14.54
N GLN A 171 3.56 0.52 14.49
CA GLN A 171 2.29 0.53 13.78
C GLN A 171 2.50 0.47 12.27
N SER A 172 3.52 1.16 11.73
CA SER A 172 3.87 1.05 10.31
C SER A 172 4.15 -0.40 9.90
N MET A 173 4.94 -1.13 10.70
CA MET A 173 5.20 -2.56 10.46
C MET A 173 3.90 -3.38 10.47
N GLN A 174 3.04 -3.16 11.46
CA GLN A 174 1.75 -3.85 11.54
C GLN A 174 0.83 -3.56 10.35
N LEU A 175 0.79 -2.31 9.89
CA LEU A 175 0.00 -1.92 8.72
C LEU A 175 0.52 -2.57 7.44
N VAL A 176 1.85 -2.64 7.26
CA VAL A 176 2.47 -3.33 6.11
C VAL A 176 2.17 -4.81 6.14
N THR A 177 2.25 -5.47 7.31
CA THR A 177 1.84 -6.86 7.44
C THR A 177 0.39 -7.03 7.02
N LYS A 178 -0.54 -6.22 7.53
CA LYS A 178 -1.96 -6.28 7.17
C LYS A 178 -2.20 -6.07 5.67
N ALA A 179 -1.46 -5.17 5.04
CA ALA A 179 -1.55 -4.87 3.61
C ALA A 179 -1.02 -5.99 2.71
N ALA A 180 -0.30 -6.97 3.26
CA ALA A 180 0.26 -8.10 2.51
C ALA A 180 -0.50 -9.43 2.74
N ILE A 181 -1.46 -9.49 3.67
CA ILE A 181 -2.15 -10.74 4.06
C ILE A 181 -2.92 -11.35 2.87
N ASP A 182 -3.50 -10.53 2.02
CA ASP A 182 -4.33 -10.95 0.90
C ASP A 182 -3.56 -11.09 -0.42
N PHE A 183 -2.22 -11.04 -0.40
CA PHE A 183 -1.39 -11.10 -1.61
C PHE A 183 -1.72 -12.30 -2.52
N GLU A 184 -1.85 -13.50 -1.95
CA GLU A 184 -2.22 -14.69 -2.72
C GLU A 184 -3.68 -14.66 -3.18
N ALA A 185 -4.60 -14.32 -2.27
CA ALA A 185 -6.03 -14.26 -2.56
C ALA A 185 -6.34 -13.27 -3.70
N PHE A 186 -5.64 -12.14 -3.74
CA PHE A 186 -5.74 -11.14 -4.79
C PHE A 186 -5.39 -11.69 -6.18
N TYR A 187 -4.38 -12.55 -6.28
CA TYR A 187 -4.03 -13.20 -7.55
C TYR A 187 -4.95 -14.38 -7.89
N GLN A 188 -5.53 -15.04 -6.88
CA GLN A 188 -6.55 -16.07 -7.10
C GLN A 188 -7.82 -15.50 -7.75
N THR A 189 -8.26 -14.29 -7.37
CA THR A 189 -9.42 -13.64 -8.02
C THR A 189 -9.17 -13.24 -9.48
N ARG A 190 -7.94 -13.39 -9.99
CA ARG A 190 -7.51 -12.99 -11.33
C ARG A 190 -7.10 -14.17 -12.21
N ALA A 191 -7.25 -15.41 -11.73
CA ALA A 191 -6.71 -16.59 -12.39
C ALA A 191 -7.51 -17.07 -13.63
N ASP A 192 -8.65 -16.44 -13.95
CA ASP A 192 -9.73 -17.12 -14.66
C ASP A 192 -9.79 -16.95 -16.20
N GLN A 193 -8.71 -16.57 -16.90
CA GLN A 193 -8.82 -16.39 -18.36
C GLN A 193 -7.70 -17.06 -19.17
N LYS A 194 -8.09 -18.08 -19.96
CA LYS A 194 -7.32 -18.53 -21.14
C LYS A 194 -7.14 -17.32 -22.05
N GLU A 195 -5.92 -17.07 -22.48
CA GLU A 195 -5.63 -15.93 -23.34
C GLU A 195 -5.65 -16.38 -24.80
N SER A 196 -6.60 -15.89 -25.59
CA SER A 196 -6.61 -16.09 -27.04
C SER A 196 -5.66 -15.09 -27.72
N THR A 197 -4.36 -15.36 -27.65
CA THR A 197 -3.31 -14.50 -28.23
C THR A 197 -2.12 -15.32 -28.71
N SER A 198 -1.43 -14.84 -29.75
CA SER A 198 -0.14 -15.36 -30.22
C SER A 198 1.05 -14.60 -29.62
N ASN A 199 0.81 -13.69 -28.67
CA ASN A 199 1.88 -12.95 -28.00
C ASN A 199 2.73 -13.87 -27.12
N LEU A 200 3.98 -13.48 -26.86
CA LEU A 200 4.91 -14.23 -26.03
C LEU A 200 4.33 -14.46 -24.63
N LEU A 201 4.48 -15.67 -24.11
CA LEU A 201 4.23 -15.98 -22.71
C LEU A 201 5.57 -16.00 -21.98
N VAL A 202 5.78 -15.04 -21.09
CA VAL A 202 7.08 -14.86 -20.44
C VAL A 202 7.01 -15.28 -18.99
N ILE A 203 7.94 -16.13 -18.59
CA ILE A 203 8.18 -16.57 -17.22
C ILE A 203 9.52 -15.97 -16.78
N THR A 204 9.54 -15.31 -15.63
CA THR A 204 10.78 -14.74 -15.07
C THR A 204 10.97 -15.20 -13.64
N THR A 205 12.17 -15.59 -13.26
CA THR A 205 12.51 -15.97 -11.89
C THR A 205 13.70 -15.17 -11.38
N ASP A 206 13.64 -14.80 -10.09
CA ASP A 206 14.74 -14.16 -9.37
C ASP A 206 14.79 -14.68 -7.93
N ALA A 207 16.00 -14.76 -7.37
CA ALA A 207 16.19 -15.21 -6.01
C ALA A 207 17.31 -14.44 -5.30
N LYS A 208 17.01 -13.90 -4.11
CA LYS A 208 17.98 -13.17 -3.29
C LYS A 208 18.11 -13.73 -1.88
N GLY A 209 19.36 -13.96 -1.48
CA GLY A 209 19.69 -14.42 -0.13
C GLY A 209 19.57 -13.29 0.88
N ILE A 210 18.47 -13.26 1.63
CA ILE A 210 18.19 -12.29 2.69
C ILE A 210 18.69 -12.81 4.04
N VAL A 211 19.30 -11.93 4.84
CA VAL A 211 19.73 -12.27 6.20
C VAL A 211 18.51 -12.30 7.11
N MET A 212 18.39 -13.35 7.92
CA MET A 212 17.25 -13.52 8.83
C MET A 212 17.63 -13.20 10.27
N HIS A 213 16.65 -12.72 11.02
CA HIS A 213 16.70 -12.73 12.48
C HIS A 213 16.76 -14.18 13.01
N LYS A 214 17.34 -14.38 14.20
CA LYS A 214 17.57 -15.72 14.76
C LYS A 214 16.26 -16.45 15.04
N GLU A 215 15.25 -15.70 15.46
CA GLU A 215 13.88 -16.13 15.72
C GLU A 215 13.15 -16.64 14.46
N ASP A 216 13.49 -16.11 13.28
CA ASP A 216 12.84 -16.42 11.99
C ASP A 216 13.60 -17.45 11.14
N LEU A 217 14.63 -18.06 11.71
CA LEU A 217 15.34 -19.19 11.12
C LEU A 217 14.49 -20.45 11.15
N ARG A 218 14.56 -21.25 10.09
CA ARG A 218 14.04 -22.63 10.10
C ARG A 218 14.64 -23.39 11.28
N GLU A 219 13.87 -24.26 11.91
CA GLU A 219 14.27 -24.98 13.13
C GLU A 219 15.64 -25.67 13.01
N THR A 220 15.91 -26.35 11.89
CA THR A 220 17.21 -26.99 11.64
C THR A 220 18.37 -25.98 11.62
N THR A 221 18.18 -24.86 10.92
CA THR A 221 19.17 -23.77 10.85
C THR A 221 19.33 -23.03 12.17
N LYS A 222 18.24 -22.89 12.95
CA LYS A 222 18.22 -22.29 14.27
C LYS A 222 19.01 -23.12 15.27
N GLN A 223 18.81 -24.44 15.27
CA GLN A 223 19.61 -25.39 16.07
C GLN A 223 21.10 -25.33 15.68
N ALA A 224 21.41 -25.28 14.38
CA ALA A 224 22.79 -25.15 13.91
C ALA A 224 23.41 -23.80 14.31
N ALA A 225 22.63 -22.71 14.31
CA ALA A 225 23.08 -21.40 14.77
C ALA A 225 23.33 -21.37 16.28
N ALA A 226 22.49 -22.04 17.08
CA ALA A 226 22.67 -22.15 18.52
C ALA A 226 23.91 -23.00 18.91
N LYS A 227 24.24 -24.02 18.11
CA LYS A 227 25.44 -24.86 18.30
C LYS A 227 26.73 -24.20 17.81
N GLN A 228 26.65 -23.12 17.04
CA GLN A 228 27.82 -22.44 16.49
C GLN A 228 28.51 -21.61 17.58
N GLN A 229 29.70 -22.04 17.99
CA GLN A 229 30.59 -21.25 18.85
C GLN A 229 31.60 -20.48 17.99
N HIS A 230 31.68 -19.17 18.19
CA HIS A 230 32.70 -18.33 17.57
C HIS A 230 34.07 -18.72 18.15
N LYS A 231 34.95 -19.30 17.32
CA LYS A 231 36.31 -19.71 17.76
C LYS A 231 37.25 -18.52 17.93
N LEU A 232 36.99 -17.41 17.23
CA LEU A 232 37.81 -16.20 17.22
C LEU A 232 36.90 -14.98 17.43
N LYS A 233 37.35 -14.02 18.24
CA LYS A 233 36.57 -12.80 18.58
C LYS A 233 36.59 -11.74 17.48
N SER A 234 37.64 -11.67 16.67
CA SER A 234 37.88 -10.57 15.71
C SER A 234 37.61 -10.93 14.26
N ARG A 235 37.55 -12.22 13.89
CA ARG A 235 37.32 -12.68 12.51
C ARG A 235 36.61 -14.02 12.47
N LEU A 236 35.94 -14.30 11.37
CA LEU A 236 35.35 -15.60 11.10
C LEU A 236 36.44 -16.63 10.81
N SER A 237 36.28 -17.82 11.38
CA SER A 237 37.08 -18.99 11.05
C SER A 237 36.72 -19.49 9.65
N PRO A 238 37.59 -20.24 8.96
CA PRO A 238 37.25 -20.88 7.69
C PRO A 238 35.96 -21.71 7.81
N GLY A 239 35.01 -21.47 6.90
CA GLY A 239 33.68 -22.12 6.90
C GLY A 239 32.66 -21.53 7.88
N GLU A 240 33.08 -20.59 8.74
CA GLU A 240 32.21 -19.94 9.70
C GLU A 240 31.36 -18.86 9.02
N LYS A 241 30.03 -19.01 9.08
CA LYS A 241 29.10 -18.02 8.52
C LYS A 241 28.65 -17.07 9.63
N ALA A 242 28.95 -15.78 9.49
CA ALA A 242 28.46 -14.73 10.41
C ALA A 242 26.94 -14.66 10.46
N ASN A 243 26.29 -14.79 9.30
CA ASN A 243 24.86 -14.65 9.15
C ASN A 243 24.24 -15.91 8.54
N ARG A 244 22.97 -16.14 8.87
CA ARG A 244 22.14 -17.17 8.21
C ARG A 244 21.17 -16.49 7.27
N LYS A 245 21.13 -16.98 6.03
CA LYS A 245 20.29 -16.43 4.98
C LYS A 245 19.14 -17.37 4.64
N ARG A 246 18.00 -16.81 4.26
CA ARG A 246 16.95 -17.51 3.52
C ARG A 246 16.89 -16.94 2.12
N MET A 247 16.44 -17.74 1.18
CA MET A 247 16.25 -17.30 -0.19
C MET A 247 14.85 -16.72 -0.31
N ALA A 248 14.78 -15.40 -0.51
CA ALA A 248 13.58 -14.73 -0.99
C ALA A 248 13.51 -14.93 -2.50
N ARG A 249 12.38 -15.41 -2.99
CA ARG A 249 12.19 -15.80 -4.38
C ARG A 249 11.01 -15.08 -4.95
N VAL A 250 11.11 -14.70 -6.21
CA VAL A 250 10.03 -14.12 -6.96
C VAL A 250 9.94 -14.81 -8.31
N ALA A 251 8.74 -15.21 -8.70
CA ALA A 251 8.44 -15.60 -10.07
C ALA A 251 7.36 -14.68 -10.63
N SER A 252 7.36 -14.49 -11.95
CA SER A 252 6.26 -13.82 -12.61
C SER A 252 5.94 -14.43 -13.96
N VAL A 253 4.66 -14.45 -14.30
CA VAL A 253 4.14 -14.91 -15.59
C VAL A 253 3.36 -13.77 -16.19
N TYR A 254 3.67 -13.40 -17.43
CA TYR A 254 3.01 -12.29 -18.11
C TYR A 254 3.04 -12.41 -19.63
N THR A 255 2.20 -11.64 -20.28
CA THR A 255 2.07 -11.62 -21.73
C THR A 255 2.67 -10.33 -22.29
N THR A 256 3.42 -10.44 -23.38
CA THR A 256 3.96 -9.28 -24.10
C THR A 256 4.03 -9.57 -25.60
N PRO A 257 3.73 -8.59 -26.48
CA PRO A 257 4.04 -8.70 -27.89
C PRO A 257 5.54 -8.93 -28.12
N CYS A 258 5.88 -9.62 -29.21
CA CYS A 258 7.25 -9.70 -29.69
C CYS A 258 7.76 -8.29 -30.04
N PHE A 259 9.00 -8.00 -29.67
CA PHE A 259 9.66 -6.72 -29.96
C PHE A 259 10.79 -6.92 -30.96
N GLU A 260 10.48 -6.73 -32.24
CA GLU A 260 11.45 -6.81 -33.32
C GLU A 260 12.40 -5.61 -33.30
N ARG A 261 13.70 -5.88 -33.42
CA ARG A 261 14.75 -4.86 -33.44
C ARG A 261 15.55 -4.94 -34.73
N THR A 262 15.93 -3.80 -35.30
CA THR A 262 16.87 -3.77 -36.42
C THR A 262 18.32 -3.88 -35.94
N PRO A 263 19.27 -4.34 -36.78
CA PRO A 263 20.69 -4.38 -36.42
C PRO A 263 21.22 -3.02 -35.93
N GLU A 264 20.79 -1.92 -36.53
CA GLU A 264 21.19 -0.56 -36.15
C GLU A 264 20.71 -0.19 -34.75
N GLN A 265 19.52 -0.63 -34.35
CA GLN A 265 18.98 -0.42 -33.00
C GLN A 265 19.74 -1.21 -31.93
N ILE A 266 20.33 -2.35 -32.31
CA ILE A 266 21.17 -3.16 -31.41
C ILE A 266 22.55 -2.52 -31.27
N ILE A 267 23.17 -2.11 -32.38
CA ILE A 267 24.54 -1.56 -32.42
C ILE A 267 24.60 -0.13 -31.85
N ARG A 268 23.59 0.72 -32.10
CA ARG A 268 23.53 2.12 -31.63
C ARG A 268 22.68 2.29 -30.37
N SER A 269 22.91 1.43 -29.38
CA SER A 269 22.13 1.33 -28.12
C SER A 269 21.93 2.68 -27.40
N ASN A 270 22.88 3.61 -27.47
CA ASN A 270 22.76 4.94 -26.85
C ASN A 270 21.67 5.84 -27.47
N LYS A 271 21.25 5.63 -28.74
CA LYS A 271 20.11 6.35 -29.36
C LYS A 271 18.82 5.51 -29.42
N ALA A 272 18.91 4.21 -29.14
CA ALA A 272 17.77 3.28 -29.15
C ALA A 272 16.82 3.43 -27.95
N HIS A 273 17.09 4.36 -27.03
CA HIS A 273 16.26 4.62 -25.85
C HIS A 273 14.90 5.28 -26.17
N ASN A 274 14.70 5.78 -27.40
CA ASN A 274 13.46 6.43 -27.81
C ASN A 274 12.42 5.51 -28.47
N VAL A 275 12.69 4.21 -28.62
CA VAL A 275 11.69 3.28 -29.17
C VAL A 275 10.78 2.79 -28.06
N LYS A 276 9.47 3.06 -28.21
CA LYS A 276 8.45 2.64 -27.24
C LYS A 276 8.39 1.11 -27.19
N ARG A 277 8.72 0.55 -26.03
CA ARG A 277 8.63 -0.90 -25.79
C ARG A 277 7.17 -1.36 -25.67
N PRO A 278 6.87 -2.63 -26.02
CA PRO A 278 5.54 -3.18 -25.81
C PRO A 278 5.16 -3.17 -24.32
N SER A 279 3.88 -2.93 -24.05
CA SER A 279 3.34 -3.02 -22.70
C SER A 279 3.09 -4.48 -22.32
N ILE A 280 3.39 -4.82 -21.08
CA ILE A 280 3.09 -6.12 -20.48
C ILE A 280 1.61 -6.17 -20.04
N THR A 281 0.95 -7.30 -20.25
CA THR A 281 -0.43 -7.57 -19.79
C THR A 281 -0.50 -8.80 -18.90
N ASN A 282 -1.57 -8.89 -18.09
CA ASN A 282 -1.93 -10.04 -17.26
C ASN A 282 -0.79 -10.57 -16.35
N LYS A 283 0.07 -9.67 -15.86
CA LYS A 283 1.19 -10.07 -15.01
C LYS A 283 0.71 -10.64 -13.66
N ARG A 284 1.06 -11.90 -13.41
CA ARG A 284 0.94 -12.56 -12.11
C ARG A 284 2.32 -12.67 -11.45
N ILE A 285 2.37 -12.50 -10.14
CA ILE A 285 3.60 -12.54 -9.36
C ILE A 285 3.42 -13.50 -8.19
N TRP A 286 4.43 -14.34 -7.97
CA TRP A 286 4.60 -15.14 -6.76
C TRP A 286 5.83 -14.61 -6.03
N ALA A 287 5.73 -14.48 -4.71
CA ALA A 287 6.85 -14.09 -3.88
C ALA A 287 6.82 -14.92 -2.60
N SER A 288 7.93 -15.56 -2.25
CA SER A 288 8.01 -16.37 -1.04
C SER A 288 9.43 -16.44 -0.46
N VAL A 289 9.50 -16.48 0.86
CA VAL A 289 10.70 -16.81 1.64
C VAL A 289 10.59 -18.22 2.23
N GLU A 290 9.39 -18.79 2.27
CA GLU A 290 9.07 -20.09 2.87
C GLU A 290 9.19 -21.22 1.87
N ARG A 291 8.52 -21.09 0.71
CA ARG A 291 8.50 -22.06 -0.37
C ARG A 291 9.87 -22.19 -1.04
N SER A 292 10.14 -23.37 -1.59
CA SER A 292 11.39 -23.67 -2.28
C SER A 292 11.43 -23.01 -3.67
N SER A 293 12.59 -23.03 -4.35
CA SER A 293 12.70 -22.50 -5.73
C SER A 293 11.82 -23.31 -6.66
N GLU A 294 11.90 -24.62 -6.51
CA GLU A 294 11.18 -25.63 -7.29
C GLU A 294 9.68 -25.41 -7.19
N GLN A 295 9.14 -25.25 -5.97
CA GLN A 295 7.70 -25.00 -5.76
C GLN A 295 7.22 -23.72 -6.44
N VAL A 296 7.97 -22.61 -6.30
CA VAL A 296 7.58 -21.33 -6.90
C VAL A 296 7.66 -21.38 -8.43
N ILE A 297 8.65 -22.09 -8.98
CA ILE A 297 8.79 -22.34 -10.42
C ILE A 297 7.63 -23.21 -10.92
N GLN A 298 7.31 -24.29 -10.21
CA GLN A 298 6.20 -25.18 -10.54
C GLN A 298 4.87 -24.42 -10.59
N GLU A 299 4.52 -23.62 -9.57
CA GLU A 299 3.29 -22.81 -9.57
C GLU A 299 3.24 -21.82 -10.75
N ALA A 300 4.39 -21.27 -11.16
CA ALA A 300 4.48 -20.38 -12.32
C ALA A 300 4.32 -21.15 -13.64
N MET A 301 4.87 -22.36 -13.75
CA MET A 301 4.67 -23.24 -14.91
C MET A 301 3.21 -23.68 -15.02
N GLU A 302 2.57 -24.07 -13.91
CA GLU A 302 1.15 -24.41 -13.87
C GLU A 302 0.26 -23.25 -14.34
N GLU A 303 0.61 -22.01 -13.99
CA GLU A 303 -0.07 -20.83 -14.56
C GLU A 303 0.14 -20.73 -16.06
N ALA A 304 1.37 -20.91 -16.54
CA ALA A 304 1.67 -20.80 -17.96
C ALA A 304 0.90 -21.85 -18.76
N ILE A 305 0.89 -23.11 -18.29
CA ILE A 305 0.09 -24.20 -18.87
C ILE A 305 -1.41 -23.83 -18.84
N ARG A 306 -1.91 -23.27 -17.73
CA ARG A 306 -3.33 -22.88 -17.64
C ARG A 306 -3.71 -21.81 -18.67
N ARG A 307 -2.80 -20.87 -18.97
CA ARG A 307 -3.01 -19.79 -19.94
C ARG A 307 -2.88 -20.24 -21.39
N ASP A 308 -2.03 -21.24 -21.64
CA ASP A 308 -1.78 -21.81 -22.96
C ASP A 308 -1.74 -23.36 -22.89
N PRO A 309 -2.89 -24.02 -22.67
CA PRO A 309 -2.91 -25.48 -22.46
C PRO A 309 -2.45 -26.27 -23.68
N ASP A 310 -2.69 -25.72 -24.86
CA ASP A 310 -2.38 -26.31 -26.15
C ASP A 310 -0.96 -25.95 -26.63
N GLN A 311 -0.20 -25.20 -25.82
CA GLN A 311 1.18 -24.73 -26.07
C GLN A 311 1.37 -24.11 -27.46
N GLN A 312 0.43 -23.25 -27.87
CA GLN A 312 0.44 -22.62 -29.20
C GLN A 312 1.26 -21.33 -29.25
N ARG A 313 1.73 -20.84 -28.09
CA ARG A 313 2.49 -19.59 -27.97
C ARG A 313 3.97 -19.89 -27.78
N ASP A 314 4.81 -18.94 -28.16
CA ASP A 314 6.23 -18.98 -27.81
C ASP A 314 6.41 -18.63 -26.32
N TRP A 315 7.01 -19.56 -25.58
CA TRP A 315 7.34 -19.38 -24.18
C TRP A 315 8.77 -18.89 -24.03
N VAL A 316 8.97 -17.85 -23.23
CA VAL A 316 10.30 -17.31 -22.90
C VAL A 316 10.51 -17.41 -21.41
N VAL A 317 11.52 -18.15 -20.99
CA VAL A 317 11.88 -18.30 -19.57
C VAL A 317 13.19 -17.56 -19.30
N LEU A 318 13.14 -16.54 -18.44
CA LEU A 318 14.30 -15.76 -18.02
C LEU A 318 14.65 -16.10 -16.57
N VAL A 319 15.88 -16.55 -16.35
CA VAL A 319 16.42 -16.93 -15.03
C VAL A 319 17.64 -16.07 -14.68
N ASP A 320 17.95 -15.95 -13.39
CA ASP A 320 19.07 -15.12 -12.90
C ASP A 320 20.47 -15.72 -13.16
N GLY A 321 20.53 -16.97 -13.63
CA GLY A 321 21.76 -17.73 -13.90
C GLY A 321 22.05 -18.85 -12.91
N GLU A 322 21.24 -19.05 -11.86
CA GLU A 322 21.37 -20.19 -10.96
C GLU A 322 21.08 -21.54 -11.68
N THR A 323 22.08 -22.44 -11.73
CA THR A 323 21.99 -23.72 -12.46
C THR A 323 20.90 -24.66 -11.95
N SER A 324 20.58 -24.60 -10.65
CA SER A 324 19.48 -25.36 -10.04
C SER A 324 18.10 -24.92 -10.56
N GLN A 325 17.93 -23.63 -10.87
CA GLN A 325 16.68 -23.11 -11.45
C GLN A 325 16.49 -23.64 -12.86
N LEU A 326 17.56 -23.64 -13.68
CA LEU A 326 17.54 -24.22 -15.02
C LEU A 326 17.13 -25.69 -14.99
N ALA A 327 17.75 -26.50 -14.12
CA ALA A 327 17.41 -27.91 -13.98
C ALA A 327 15.94 -28.13 -13.57
N SER A 328 15.40 -27.27 -12.70
CA SER A 328 13.99 -27.35 -12.27
C SER A 328 13.03 -27.01 -13.41
N ILE A 329 13.34 -25.98 -14.20
CA ILE A 329 12.56 -25.59 -15.38
C ILE A 329 12.58 -26.69 -16.44
N GLU A 330 13.75 -27.27 -16.72
CA GLU A 330 13.88 -28.36 -17.68
C GLU A 330 13.12 -29.62 -17.25
N ALA A 331 13.03 -29.88 -15.93
CA ALA A 331 12.26 -31.00 -15.41
C ALA A 331 10.75 -30.79 -15.63
N GLU A 332 10.24 -29.60 -15.32
CA GLU A 332 8.82 -29.25 -15.53
C GLU A 332 8.42 -29.22 -17.01
N LEU A 333 9.31 -28.77 -17.91
CA LEU A 333 9.04 -28.79 -19.35
C LEU A 333 9.02 -30.22 -19.95
N LYS A 334 9.57 -31.21 -19.26
CA LYS A 334 9.60 -32.62 -19.69
C LYS A 334 8.49 -33.46 -19.05
N ALA A 335 7.82 -32.94 -18.02
CA ALA A 335 6.77 -33.63 -17.26
C ALA A 335 5.41 -33.55 -17.97
#